data_AF-A0A2S5MRH5-F1
#
_entry.id   AF-A0A2S5MRH5-F1
#
_cell.length_a   1.000
_cell.length_b   1.000
_cell.length_c   1.000
_cell.angle_alpha   90.00
_cell.angle_beta   90.00
_cell.angle_gamma   90.00
#
_symmetry.space_group_name_H-M   'P 1'
#
loop_
_entity.id
_entity.type
_entity.pdbx_description
1 polymer ?
#
loop_
_entity_poly.entity_id
_entity_poly.type
_entity_poly.pdbx_seq_one_letter_code
_entity_poly.pdbx_strand_id
1 'polypeptide(L)' 'MKFLEQAPRFLFFTGKGGVGKTSIACATAIELAEAGRRVLLVSTDPAS' A
#
# COMPACT_ATOMS: atom_id res chain seq x y z
N MET A 1 5.52 -9.36 -6.38
CA MET A 1 4.20 -9.94 -6.03
C MET A 1 3.21 -9.65 -7.16
N LYS A 2 2.34 -10.59 -7.56
CA LYS A 2 1.45 -10.44 -8.74
C LYS A 2 0.60 -9.15 -8.75
N PHE A 3 0.18 -8.63 -7.59
CA PHE A 3 -0.64 -7.43 -7.52
C PHE A 3 0.13 -6.10 -7.72
N LEU A 4 1.47 -6.15 -7.78
CA LEU A 4 2.33 -4.96 -7.95
C LEU A 4 2.76 -4.73 -9.41
N GLU A 5 2.80 -5.78 -10.23
CA GLU A 5 3.30 -5.74 -11.62
C GLU A 5 2.54 -4.71 -12.49
N GLN A 6 1.24 -4.54 -12.25
CA GLN A 6 0.39 -3.57 -12.93
C GLN A 6 -0.48 -2.82 -11.93
N ALA A 7 0.15 -2.31 -10.86
CA ALA A 7 -0.56 -1.53 -9.85
C ALA A 7 -1.32 -0.35 -10.49
N PRO A 8 -2.66 -0.28 -10.33
CA PRO A 8 -3.47 0.82 -10.87
C PRO A 8 -3.16 2.13 -10.16
N ARG A 9 -3.71 3.24 -10.65
CA ARG A 9 -3.52 4.57 -10.03
C ARG A 9 -3.96 4.62 -8.56
N PHE A 10 -4.96 3.84 -8.18
CA PHE A 10 -5.47 3.74 -6.82
C PHE A 10 -5.47 2.29 -6.36
N LEU A 11 -4.77 2.00 -5.26
CA LEU A 11 -4.68 0.68 -4.66
C LEU A 11 -5.20 0.75 -3.22
N PHE A 12 -6.19 -0.10 -2.91
CA PHE A 12 -6.81 -0.15 -1.59
C PHE A 12 -6.54 -1.50 -0.93
N PHE A 13 -6.12 -1.46 0.33
CA PHE A 13 -5.97 -2.64 1.17
C PHE A 13 -7.13 -2.72 2.16
N THR A 14 -7.90 -3.80 2.10
CA THR A 14 -9.08 -4.04 2.96
C THR A 14 -8.94 -5.36 3.71
N GLY A 15 -9.74 -5.55 4.77
CA GLY A 15 -9.69 -6.72 5.64
C GLY A 15 -9.89 -6.38 7.12
N LYS A 16 -10.08 -7.41 7.94
CA LYS A 16 -10.33 -7.30 9.39
C LYS A 16 -9.21 -6.54 10.14
N GLY A 17 -9.49 -6.10 11.37
CA GLY A 17 -8.47 -5.51 12.24
C GLY A 17 -7.28 -6.48 12.45
N GLY A 18 -6.06 -5.97 12.45
CA GLY A 18 -4.85 -6.77 12.71
C GLY A 18 -4.32 -7.64 11.56
N VAL A 19 -4.97 -7.70 10.40
CA VAL A 19 -4.51 -8.55 9.26
C VAL A 19 -3.29 -8.00 8.49
N GLY A 20 -2.67 -6.92 8.96
CA GLY A 20 -1.44 -6.36 8.36
C GLY A 20 -1.65 -5.39 7.19
N LYS A 21 -2.84 -4.80 7.02
CA LYS A 21 -3.14 -3.82 5.94
C LYS A 21 -2.15 -2.66 5.89
N THR A 22 -1.86 -2.05 7.03
CA THR A 22 -0.91 -0.93 7.14
C THR A 22 0.50 -1.38 6.75
N SER A 23 0.94 -2.53 7.26
CA SER A 23 2.25 -3.11 6.94
C SER A 23 2.41 -3.36 5.44
N ILE A 24 1.43 -3.99 4.80
CA ILE A 24 1.50 -4.26 3.36
C ILE A 24 1.36 -2.99 2.51
N ALA A 25 0.58 -2.00 2.95
CA ALA A 25 0.48 -0.70 2.28
C ALA A 25 1.82 0.06 2.31
N CYS A 26 2.51 0.07 3.47
CA CYS A 26 3.83 0.67 3.60
C CYS A 26 4.88 -0.05 2.73
N ALA A 27 4.94 -1.38 2.80
CA ALA A 27 5.88 -2.16 1.99
C ALA A 27 5.64 -1.96 0.49
N THR A 28 4.37 -1.95 0.06
CA THR A 28 3.98 -1.66 -1.33
C THR A 28 4.42 -0.26 -1.76
N ALA A 29 4.23 0.75 -0.90
CA ALA A 29 4.61 2.11 -1.23
C ALA A 29 6.12 2.27 -1.42
N ILE A 30 6.92 1.60 -0.59
CA ILE A 30 8.39 1.57 -0.72
C ILE A 30 8.78 0.89 -2.03
N GLU A 31 8.29 -0.33 -2.29
CA GLU A 31 8.65 -1.08 -3.50
C GLU A 31 8.28 -0.32 -4.79
N LEU A 32 7.12 0.34 -4.83
CA LEU A 32 6.72 1.18 -5.98
C LEU A 32 7.58 2.45 -6.10
N ALA A 33 7.96 3.08 -4.99
CA ALA A 33 8.83 4.25 -5.00
C ALA A 33 10.25 3.90 -5.48
N GLU A 34 10.80 2.78 -5.02
CA GLU A 34 12.10 2.24 -5.46
C GLU A 34 12.07 1.87 -6.94
N ALA A 35 10.92 1.42 -7.47
CA ALA A 35 10.69 1.23 -8.90
C ALA A 35 10.51 2.55 -9.70
N GLY A 36 10.80 3.71 -9.09
CA GLY A 36 10.75 5.03 -9.73
C GLY A 36 9.36 5.64 -9.87
N ARG A 37 8.33 5.07 -9.23
CA ARG A 37 6.97 5.62 -9.27
C ARG A 37 6.82 6.73 -8.23
N ARG A 38 6.04 7.76 -8.57
CA ARG A 38 5.58 8.74 -7.58
C ARG A 38 4.41 8.14 -6.82
N VAL A 39 4.58 7.94 -5.52
CA VAL A 39 3.61 7.26 -4.65
C VAL A 39 3.10 8.23 -3.59
N LEU A 40 1.81 8.17 -3.30
CA LEU A 40 1.20 8.79 -2.13
C LEU A 40 0.64 7.67 -1.24
N LEU A 41 1.20 7.51 -0.05
CA LEU A 41 0.66 6.61 0.97
C LEU A 41 -0.36 7.38 1.82
N VAL A 42 -1.59 6.87 1.89
CA VAL A 42 -2.66 7.47 2.69
C VAL A 42 -2.99 6.55 3.86
N SER A 43 -2.72 7.01 5.09
CA SER A 43 -3.22 6.32 6.28
C SER A 43 -4.69 6.67 6.48
N THR A 44 -5.50 5.65 6.77
CA THR A 44 -6.92 5.80 7.15
C THR A 44 -7.19 5.22 8.53
N ASP A 45 -6.13 4.87 9.28
CA ASP A 45 -6.25 4.37 10.63
C ASP A 45 -6.72 5.51 11.55
N PRO A 46 -7.80 5.34 12.34
CA PRO A 46 -8.26 6.35 13.29
C PRO A 46 -7.25 6.63 14.42
N ALA A 47 -6.32 5.72 14.67
CA ALA A 47 -5.22 5.93 15.62
C ALA A 47 -3.94 6.28 14.86
N SER A 48 -3.56 7.56 14.93
CA SER A 48 -2.25 8.06 14.46
C SER A 48 -1.19 7.93 15.52
#